data_AF-A0A2N4YQ89-F1
#
_entry.id   AF-A0A2N4YQ89-F1
#
_cell.length_a   1.000
_cell.length_b   1.000
_cell.length_c   1.000
_cell.angle_alpha   90.00
_cell.angle_beta   90.00
_cell.angle_gamma   90.00
#
_symmetry.space_group_name_H-M   'P 1'
#
loop_
_entity.id
_entity.type
_entity.pdbx_description
1 polymer ?
#
loop_
_entity_poly.entity_id
_entity_poly.type
_entity_poly.pdbx_seq_one_letter_code
_entity_poly.pdbx_strand_id
1 'polypeptide(L)'
;TYTMLNGHMVFLYYLPLALVLSLMMFFGWAAIPGIIIGLLLTLARGMTPEQAIGVLFHFLIPCVLCWGGYRIFVPRRQQVSHGNVKLMPHRLFWQMLLPSVIFLILSQIAEYLGLHPRTTEMTGITPFSLRSLITFQALMVGCLTGVPLCYFLLRIIRNPFHVRGFISQVRLQIDPKIKTIEIICWAAILILLLGLLLMPLNDTSTIFSTNYTLSLLMPVMLWGAMRFGYRFISLIWTPVLIAVIHFHYRYLPVYPSYN
;
A
#
# COMPACT_ATOMS: atom_id res chain seq x y z
N THR A 1 2.10 -9.22 -0.02
CA THR A 1 1.36 -10.42 0.44
C THR A 1 0.59 -11.02 -0.72
N TYR A 2 0.54 -12.34 -0.83
CA TYR A 2 -0.19 -13.05 -1.87
C TYR A 2 -1.07 -14.16 -1.28
N THR A 3 -2.03 -14.66 -2.05
CA THR A 3 -2.87 -15.81 -1.75
C THR A 3 -3.17 -16.62 -3.01
N MET A 4 -3.68 -17.83 -2.87
CA MET A 4 -4.06 -18.70 -3.99
C MET A 4 -5.55 -18.57 -4.29
N LEU A 5 -5.89 -18.27 -5.55
CA LEU A 5 -7.27 -18.23 -6.04
C LEU A 5 -7.37 -19.13 -7.26
N ASN A 6 -8.18 -20.21 -7.16
CA ASN A 6 -8.37 -21.21 -8.21
C ASN A 6 -7.04 -21.80 -8.75
N GLY A 7 -6.07 -22.07 -7.88
CA GLY A 7 -4.76 -22.61 -8.26
C GLY A 7 -3.75 -21.58 -8.77
N HIS A 8 -4.11 -20.29 -8.78
CA HIS A 8 -3.25 -19.20 -9.26
C HIS A 8 -2.92 -18.18 -8.16
N MET A 9 -1.73 -17.59 -8.23
CA MET A 9 -1.23 -16.64 -7.25
C MET A 9 -1.81 -15.24 -7.48
N VAL A 10 -2.44 -14.65 -6.47
CA VAL A 10 -3.00 -13.30 -6.52
C VAL A 10 -2.39 -12.43 -5.42
N PHE A 11 -2.03 -11.19 -5.76
CA PHE A 11 -1.50 -10.24 -4.79
C PHE A 11 -2.63 -9.54 -4.04
N LEU A 12 -2.51 -9.48 -2.71
CA LEU A 12 -3.47 -8.78 -1.84
C LEU A 12 -2.96 -7.40 -1.40
N TYR A 13 -1.63 -7.23 -1.36
CA TYR A 13 -1.01 -5.94 -1.06
C TYR A 13 0.37 -5.87 -1.73
N TYR A 14 0.57 -4.84 -2.55
CA TYR A 14 1.77 -4.67 -3.38
C TYR A 14 2.57 -3.43 -2.99
N LEU A 15 3.47 -3.60 -2.03
CA LEU A 15 4.34 -2.53 -1.53
C LEU A 15 5.52 -2.13 -2.47
N PRO A 16 6.13 -3.03 -3.27
CA PRO A 16 7.32 -2.69 -4.06
C PRO A 16 7.13 -1.48 -4.99
N LEU A 17 5.98 -1.40 -5.67
CA LEU A 17 5.66 -0.28 -6.57
C LEU A 17 5.59 1.05 -5.80
N ALA A 18 4.97 1.03 -4.62
CA ALA A 18 4.85 2.21 -3.76
C ALA A 18 6.23 2.68 -3.25
N LEU A 19 7.14 1.75 -2.94
CA LEU A 19 8.50 2.07 -2.54
C LEU A 19 9.29 2.72 -3.68
N VAL A 20 9.22 2.15 -4.90
CA VAL A 20 9.91 2.67 -6.09
C VAL A 20 9.41 4.08 -6.44
N LEU A 21 8.08 4.29 -6.41
CA LEU A 21 7.48 5.63 -6.54
C LEU A 21 7.96 6.61 -5.47
N SER A 22 8.07 6.16 -4.21
CA SER A 22 8.55 6.99 -3.10
C SER A 22 10.02 7.38 -3.26
N LEU A 23 10.86 6.47 -3.75
CA LEU A 23 12.27 6.72 -4.04
C LEU A 23 12.41 7.77 -5.14
N MET A 24 11.67 7.65 -6.25
CA MET A 24 11.65 8.68 -7.31
C MET A 24 11.12 10.02 -6.80
N MET A 25 10.07 10.03 -5.97
CA MET A 25 9.54 11.25 -5.36
C MET A 25 10.54 11.95 -4.44
N PHE A 26 11.43 11.20 -3.79
CA PHE A 26 12.39 11.75 -2.84
C PHE A 26 13.73 12.14 -3.47
N PHE A 27 14.31 11.26 -4.29
CA PHE A 27 15.64 11.44 -4.89
C PHE A 27 15.60 11.87 -6.37
N GLY A 28 14.44 11.82 -7.02
CA GLY A 28 14.31 12.14 -8.45
C GLY A 28 15.09 11.18 -9.34
N TRP A 29 15.66 11.70 -10.44
CA TRP A 29 16.45 10.92 -11.40
C TRP A 29 17.61 10.14 -10.76
N ALA A 30 18.20 10.65 -9.67
CA ALA A 30 19.28 9.98 -8.94
C ALA A 30 18.83 8.67 -8.28
N ALA A 31 17.52 8.43 -8.13
CA ALA A 31 17.00 7.17 -7.60
C ALA A 31 17.17 5.98 -8.56
N ILE A 32 17.21 6.24 -9.88
CA ILE A 32 17.10 5.18 -10.90
C ILE A 32 18.19 4.11 -10.77
N PRO A 33 19.49 4.44 -10.66
CA PRO A 33 20.52 3.42 -10.52
C PRO A 33 20.29 2.53 -9.28
N GLY A 34 19.90 3.14 -8.15
CA GLY A 34 19.60 2.41 -6.92
C GLY A 34 18.36 1.53 -7.04
N ILE A 35 17.32 2.00 -7.72
CA ILE A 35 16.12 1.21 -8.02
C ILE A 35 16.48 0.01 -8.90
N ILE A 36 17.26 0.19 -9.97
CA ILE A 36 17.68 -0.89 -10.86
C ILE A 36 18.43 -1.96 -10.09
N ILE A 37 19.46 -1.57 -9.31
CA ILE A 37 20.25 -2.51 -8.51
C ILE A 37 19.36 -3.21 -7.48
N GLY A 38 18.50 -2.47 -6.78
CA GLY A 38 17.58 -3.03 -5.79
C GLY A 38 16.63 -4.07 -6.40
N LEU A 39 16.06 -3.79 -7.57
CA LEU A 39 15.17 -4.71 -8.28
C LEU A 39 15.92 -5.97 -8.76
N LEU A 40 17.13 -5.82 -9.29
CA LEU A 40 17.98 -6.95 -9.72
C LEU A 40 18.35 -7.88 -8.56
N LEU A 41 18.66 -7.31 -7.39
CA LEU A 41 19.07 -8.09 -6.21
C LEU A 41 17.89 -8.74 -5.48
N THR A 42 16.66 -8.24 -5.66
CA THR A 42 15.48 -8.70 -4.93
C THR A 42 14.50 -9.46 -5.82
N LEU A 43 13.87 -8.79 -6.77
CA LEU A 43 12.76 -9.34 -7.58
C LEU A 43 13.25 -10.10 -8.81
N ALA A 44 14.33 -9.67 -9.45
CA ALA A 44 14.90 -10.33 -10.62
C ALA A 44 16.05 -11.30 -10.28
N ARG A 45 16.25 -11.59 -8.98
CA ARG A 45 17.30 -12.50 -8.53
C ARG A 45 17.03 -13.91 -9.04
N GLY A 46 17.97 -14.45 -9.82
CA GLY A 46 17.87 -15.82 -10.38
C GLY A 46 16.95 -15.94 -11.60
N MET A 47 16.46 -14.84 -12.15
CA MET A 47 15.71 -14.82 -13.42
C MET A 47 16.65 -14.80 -14.63
N THR A 48 16.16 -15.19 -15.80
CA THR A 48 16.89 -14.99 -17.06
C THR A 48 17.04 -13.48 -17.35
N PRO A 49 18.06 -13.06 -18.13
CA PRO A 49 18.25 -11.65 -18.46
C PRO A 49 17.02 -10.98 -19.09
N GLU A 50 16.29 -11.71 -19.95
CA GLU A 50 15.07 -11.23 -20.59
C GLU A 50 13.96 -10.95 -19.58
N GLN A 51 13.74 -11.88 -18.64
CA GLN A 51 12.77 -11.72 -17.55
C GLN A 51 13.16 -10.58 -16.61
N ALA A 52 14.45 -10.45 -16.30
CA ALA A 52 14.96 -9.37 -15.46
C ALA A 52 14.73 -7.98 -16.11
N ILE A 53 14.97 -7.86 -17.41
CA ILE A 53 14.66 -6.65 -18.19
C ILE A 53 13.15 -6.37 -18.15
N GLY A 54 12.32 -7.40 -18.32
CA GLY A 54 10.88 -7.31 -18.16
C GLY A 54 10.48 -6.70 -16.82
N VAL A 55 11.00 -7.24 -15.70
CA VAL A 55 10.75 -6.72 -14.35
C VAL A 55 11.19 -5.26 -14.23
N LEU A 56 12.39 -4.90 -14.71
CA LEU A 56 12.86 -3.52 -14.67
C LEU A 56 11.91 -2.57 -15.38
N PHE A 57 11.45 -2.91 -16.59
CA PHE A 57 10.49 -2.08 -17.32
C PHE A 57 9.13 -1.98 -16.63
N HIS A 58 8.63 -3.06 -16.03
CA HIS A 58 7.38 -3.06 -15.28
C HIS A 58 7.38 -2.06 -14.12
N PHE A 59 8.53 -1.85 -13.48
CA PHE A 59 8.65 -0.88 -12.38
C PHE A 59 9.04 0.51 -12.86
N LEU A 60 9.98 0.62 -13.80
CA LEU A 60 10.52 1.91 -14.23
C LEU A 60 9.52 2.69 -15.08
N ILE A 61 8.79 2.05 -16.00
CA ILE A 61 7.86 2.75 -16.90
C ILE A 61 6.74 3.45 -16.12
N PRO A 62 5.95 2.76 -15.28
CA PRO A 62 4.94 3.44 -14.47
C PRO A 62 5.57 4.52 -13.59
N CYS A 63 6.72 4.22 -12.97
CA CYS A 63 7.33 5.11 -12.01
C CYS A 63 7.81 6.42 -12.63
N VAL A 64 8.58 6.36 -13.72
CA VAL A 64 9.13 7.55 -14.40
C VAL A 64 8.02 8.39 -15.01
N LEU A 65 7.05 7.78 -15.68
CA LEU A 65 5.90 8.49 -16.28
C LEU A 65 5.07 9.19 -15.20
N CYS A 66 4.72 8.48 -14.13
CA CYS A 66 3.87 8.99 -13.08
C CYS A 66 4.55 10.07 -12.23
N TRP A 67 5.83 9.87 -11.91
CA TRP A 67 6.64 10.88 -11.24
C TRP A 67 6.82 12.13 -12.12
N GLY A 68 7.15 11.95 -13.41
CA GLY A 68 7.32 13.03 -14.36
C GLY A 68 6.04 13.86 -14.52
N GLY A 69 4.90 13.19 -14.74
CA GLY A 69 3.58 13.81 -14.78
C GLY A 69 3.28 14.59 -13.52
N TYR A 70 3.45 13.99 -12.34
CA TYR A 70 3.24 14.67 -11.06
C TYR A 70 4.09 15.95 -10.91
N ARG A 71 5.34 15.96 -11.42
CA ARG A 71 6.22 17.14 -11.35
C ARG A 71 5.76 18.31 -12.20
N ILE A 72 5.14 18.04 -13.35
CA ILE A 72 4.58 19.07 -14.24
C ILE A 72 3.46 19.83 -13.52
N PHE A 73 2.58 19.11 -12.83
CA PHE A 73 1.45 19.73 -12.10
C PHE A 73 1.84 20.32 -10.74
N VAL A 74 2.95 19.87 -10.14
CA VAL A 74 3.42 20.33 -8.83
C VAL A 74 4.89 20.77 -8.89
N PRO A 75 5.26 21.91 -9.49
CA PRO A 75 6.66 22.26 -9.76
C PRO A 75 7.46 22.73 -8.52
N ARG A 76 6.85 23.41 -7.54
CA ARG A 76 7.59 24.13 -6.46
C ARG A 76 7.46 23.56 -5.04
N ARG A 77 6.53 22.65 -4.76
CA ARG A 77 6.29 22.08 -3.40
C ARG A 77 6.49 20.56 -3.32
N GLN A 78 7.28 20.01 -4.23
CA GLN A 78 7.50 18.56 -4.39
C GLN A 78 8.07 17.91 -3.13
N GLN A 79 8.93 18.63 -2.41
CA GLN A 79 9.60 18.16 -1.20
C GLN A 79 9.00 18.70 0.11
N VAL A 80 7.85 19.39 0.08
CA VAL A 80 7.30 20.03 1.29
C VAL A 80 5.91 19.48 1.58
N SER A 81 5.92 18.47 2.46
CA SER A 81 4.79 17.82 3.12
C SER A 81 3.95 16.88 2.24
N HIS A 82 4.00 15.59 2.59
CA HIS A 82 3.05 14.60 2.07
C HIS A 82 1.62 14.78 2.61
N GLY A 83 1.31 15.86 3.36
CA GLY A 83 -0.01 16.15 3.91
C GLY A 83 -0.59 17.49 3.47
N ASN A 84 -0.55 17.85 2.20
CA ASN A 84 -1.29 19.01 1.70
C ASN A 84 -2.57 18.54 0.97
N VAL A 85 -3.73 18.82 1.54
CA VAL A 85 -5.04 18.39 1.02
C VAL A 85 -5.30 18.94 -0.39
N LYS A 86 -4.80 20.14 -0.70
CA LYS A 86 -4.96 20.76 -2.03
C LYS A 86 -4.31 19.96 -3.16
N LEU A 87 -3.31 19.12 -2.83
CA LEU A 87 -2.60 18.29 -3.81
C LEU A 87 -3.12 16.85 -3.85
N MET A 88 -4.13 16.50 -3.04
CA MET A 88 -4.66 15.13 -2.97
C MET A 88 -5.19 14.62 -4.31
N PRO A 89 -5.95 15.38 -5.12
CA PRO A 89 -6.43 14.87 -6.41
C PRO A 89 -5.29 14.48 -7.35
N HIS A 90 -4.26 15.32 -7.45
CA HIS A 90 -3.08 15.03 -8.27
C HIS A 90 -2.31 13.80 -7.76
N ARG A 91 -2.31 13.55 -6.44
CA ARG A 91 -1.66 12.36 -5.88
C ARG A 91 -2.46 11.10 -6.10
N LEU A 92 -3.77 11.15 -5.89
CA LEU A 92 -4.65 10.01 -6.19
C LEU A 92 -4.54 9.63 -7.66
N PHE A 93 -4.46 10.61 -8.55
CA PHE A 93 -4.28 10.34 -9.96
C PHE A 93 -2.88 9.82 -10.29
N TRP A 94 -1.82 10.58 -10.00
CA TRP A 94 -0.46 10.26 -10.45
C TRP A 94 0.27 9.24 -9.58
N GLN A 95 -0.07 9.07 -8.31
CA GLN A 95 0.65 8.17 -7.41
C GLN A 95 -0.10 6.89 -7.09
N MET A 96 -1.43 6.85 -7.28
CA MET A 96 -2.26 5.67 -7.01
C MET A 96 -2.86 5.10 -8.29
N LEU A 97 -3.71 5.84 -8.99
CA LEU A 97 -4.52 5.32 -10.08
C LEU A 97 -3.68 5.01 -11.32
N LEU A 98 -2.99 6.02 -11.86
CA LEU A 98 -2.20 5.87 -13.08
C LEU A 98 -1.09 4.82 -12.97
N PRO A 99 -0.26 4.76 -11.92
CA PRO A 99 0.79 3.75 -11.85
C PRO A 99 0.21 2.34 -11.72
N SER A 100 -0.92 2.16 -11.02
CA SER A 100 -1.60 0.86 -10.94
C SER A 100 -2.18 0.42 -12.28
N VAL A 101 -2.77 1.35 -13.06
CA VAL A 101 -3.29 1.07 -14.41
C VAL A 101 -2.16 0.68 -15.37
N ILE A 102 -1.08 1.48 -15.42
CA ILE A 102 0.05 1.18 -16.30
C ILE A 102 0.68 -0.15 -15.91
N PHE A 103 0.89 -0.41 -14.61
CA PHE A 103 1.45 -1.67 -14.14
C PHE A 103 0.58 -2.86 -14.56
N LEU A 104 -0.74 -2.76 -14.40
CA LEU A 104 -1.67 -3.82 -14.81
C LEU A 104 -1.65 -4.07 -16.32
N ILE A 105 -1.62 -3.02 -17.13
CA ILE A 105 -1.54 -3.13 -18.60
C ILE A 105 -0.22 -3.81 -19.00
N LEU A 106 0.89 -3.42 -18.40
CA LEU A 106 2.19 -4.06 -18.66
C LEU A 106 2.17 -5.53 -18.26
N SER A 107 1.58 -5.88 -17.11
CA SER A 107 1.40 -7.27 -16.69
C SER A 107 0.58 -8.10 -17.69
N GLN A 108 -0.52 -7.55 -18.22
CA GLN A 108 -1.33 -8.23 -19.24
C GLN A 108 -0.58 -8.42 -20.56
N ILE A 109 0.17 -7.40 -21.01
CA ILE A 109 1.01 -7.50 -22.20
C ILE A 109 2.09 -8.56 -22.00
N ALA A 110 2.72 -8.60 -20.83
CA ALA A 110 3.78 -9.54 -20.53
C ALA A 110 3.27 -10.99 -20.41
N GLU A 111 2.05 -11.19 -19.89
CA GLU A 111 1.37 -12.49 -19.88
C GLU A 111 1.03 -12.95 -21.31
N TYR A 112 0.52 -12.04 -22.15
CA TYR A 112 0.25 -12.31 -23.57
C TYR A 112 1.51 -12.70 -24.35
N LEU A 113 2.65 -12.04 -24.07
CA LEU A 113 3.94 -12.33 -24.71
C LEU A 113 4.68 -13.54 -24.10
N GLY A 114 4.14 -14.17 -23.04
CA GLY A 114 4.78 -15.30 -22.37
C GLY A 114 6.07 -14.95 -21.59
N LEU A 115 6.25 -13.67 -21.25
CA LEU A 115 7.47 -13.14 -20.60
C LEU A 115 7.47 -13.30 -19.08
N HIS A 116 6.33 -13.60 -18.45
CA HIS A 116 6.27 -13.91 -17.02
C HIS A 116 6.60 -15.39 -16.76
N PRO A 117 7.49 -15.70 -15.79
CA PRO A 117 7.64 -17.07 -15.32
C PRO A 117 6.30 -17.57 -14.74
N ARG A 118 5.98 -18.85 -14.96
CA ARG A 118 4.72 -19.53 -14.56
C ARG A 118 4.35 -19.37 -13.06
N THR A 119 5.28 -18.93 -12.22
CA THR A 119 5.07 -18.67 -10.79
C THR A 119 4.51 -17.28 -10.47
N THR A 120 4.45 -16.39 -11.46
CA THR A 120 4.06 -14.98 -11.33
C THR A 120 2.89 -14.63 -12.25
N GLU A 121 1.88 -15.50 -12.33
CA GLU A 121 0.63 -15.23 -13.04
C GLU A 121 -0.20 -14.17 -12.27
N MET A 122 0.29 -12.93 -12.29
CA MET A 122 -0.26 -11.80 -11.52
C MET A 122 -1.62 -11.34 -12.05
N THR A 123 -1.91 -11.63 -13.31
CA THR A 123 -3.13 -11.28 -14.03
C THR A 123 -3.74 -12.56 -14.61
N GLY A 124 -5.04 -12.51 -14.91
CA GLY A 124 -5.63 -13.56 -15.73
C GLY A 124 -5.46 -13.20 -17.20
N ILE A 125 -5.34 -14.21 -18.05
CA ILE A 125 -5.38 -14.12 -19.53
C ILE A 125 -6.47 -13.16 -20.03
N THR A 126 -7.60 -13.05 -19.33
CA THR A 126 -8.64 -12.07 -19.61
C THR A 126 -8.48 -10.78 -18.78
N PRO A 127 -8.53 -9.59 -19.44
CA PRO A 127 -8.27 -8.31 -18.78
C PRO A 127 -9.28 -7.96 -17.70
N PHE A 128 -10.53 -8.43 -17.84
CA PHE A 128 -11.62 -8.25 -16.88
C PHE A 128 -11.84 -9.47 -15.98
N SER A 129 -10.78 -10.24 -15.71
CA SER A 129 -10.86 -11.34 -14.75
C SER A 129 -10.92 -10.83 -13.31
N LEU A 130 -11.51 -11.64 -12.43
CA LEU A 130 -11.50 -11.40 -10.99
C LEU A 130 -10.06 -11.28 -10.43
N ARG A 131 -9.10 -12.01 -11.00
CA ARG A 131 -7.67 -11.91 -10.65
C ARG A 131 -7.11 -10.53 -10.98
N SER A 132 -7.33 -10.05 -12.21
CA SER A 132 -6.91 -8.70 -12.62
C SER A 132 -7.53 -7.61 -11.75
N LEU A 133 -8.80 -7.80 -11.34
CA LEU A 133 -9.48 -6.87 -10.43
C LEU A 133 -8.86 -6.84 -9.03
N ILE A 134 -8.59 -8.00 -8.42
CA ILE A 134 -7.94 -8.07 -7.11
C ILE A 134 -6.53 -7.49 -7.17
N THR A 135 -5.75 -7.83 -8.20
CA THR A 135 -4.40 -7.28 -8.40
C THR A 135 -4.44 -5.77 -8.57
N PHE A 136 -5.41 -5.24 -9.32
CA PHE A 136 -5.61 -3.80 -9.45
C PHE A 136 -5.95 -3.13 -8.12
N GLN A 137 -6.85 -3.71 -7.33
CA GLN A 137 -7.18 -3.22 -5.98
C GLN A 137 -5.96 -3.25 -5.06
N ALA A 138 -5.16 -4.33 -5.10
CA ALA A 138 -3.94 -4.47 -4.31
C ALA A 138 -2.87 -3.44 -4.69
N LEU A 139 -2.72 -3.12 -5.99
CA LEU A 139 -1.83 -2.06 -6.48
C LEU A 139 -2.30 -0.68 -6.01
N MET A 140 -3.60 -0.39 -6.15
CA MET A 140 -4.16 0.89 -5.73
C MET A 140 -4.03 1.09 -4.22
N VAL A 141 -4.45 0.12 -3.41
CA VAL A 141 -4.34 0.20 -1.94
C VAL A 141 -2.88 0.27 -1.49
N GLY A 142 -2.00 -0.51 -2.14
CA GLY A 142 -0.56 -0.48 -1.93
C GLY A 142 0.04 0.89 -2.21
N CYS A 143 -0.32 1.52 -3.33
CA CYS A 143 0.17 2.86 -3.67
C CYS A 143 -0.42 3.97 -2.79
N LEU A 144 -1.73 3.92 -2.51
CA LEU A 144 -2.44 4.92 -1.70
C LEU A 144 -1.85 5.04 -0.29
N THR A 145 -1.56 3.90 0.33
CA THR A 145 -1.12 3.82 1.73
C THR A 145 0.40 3.68 1.84
N GLY A 146 1.01 2.92 0.94
CA GLY A 146 2.44 2.66 0.92
C GLY A 146 3.27 3.87 0.50
N VAL A 147 2.84 4.69 -0.46
CA VAL A 147 3.64 5.85 -0.90
C VAL A 147 3.85 6.86 0.25
N PRO A 148 2.81 7.31 0.97
CA PRO A 148 3.00 8.18 2.14
C PRO A 148 3.90 7.57 3.22
N LEU A 149 3.74 6.27 3.50
CA LEU A 149 4.53 5.57 4.53
C LEU A 149 6.00 5.44 4.12
N CYS A 150 6.28 4.91 2.93
CA CYS A 150 7.64 4.76 2.41
C CYS A 150 8.33 6.12 2.31
N TYR A 151 7.63 7.15 1.83
CA TYR A 151 8.17 8.50 1.77
C TYR A 151 8.50 9.08 3.15
N PHE A 152 7.66 8.81 4.16
CA PHE A 152 7.93 9.22 5.54
C PHE A 152 9.13 8.47 6.13
N LEU A 153 9.23 7.16 5.93
CA LEU A 153 10.38 6.35 6.37
C LEU A 153 11.68 6.84 5.74
N LEU A 154 11.71 7.09 4.42
CA LEU A 154 12.88 7.62 3.73
C LEU A 154 13.33 8.97 4.32
N ARG A 155 12.38 9.84 4.68
CA ARG A 155 12.68 11.11 5.36
C ARG A 155 13.28 10.92 6.74
N ILE A 156 12.75 9.98 7.53
CA ILE A 156 13.26 9.71 8.88
C ILE A 156 14.69 9.15 8.80
N ILE A 157 14.92 8.19 7.90
CA ILE A 157 16.24 7.57 7.70
C ILE A 157 17.28 8.62 7.33
N ARG A 158 16.94 9.58 6.45
CA ARG A 158 17.87 10.64 6.06
C ARG A 158 18.02 11.73 7.12
N ASN A 159 16.94 12.12 7.79
CA ASN A 159 16.96 13.16 8.81
C ASN A 159 16.00 12.83 9.96
N PRO A 160 16.50 12.27 11.08
CA PRO A 160 15.66 11.87 12.20
C PRO A 160 14.96 13.06 12.89
N PHE A 161 15.50 14.27 12.77
CA PHE A 161 14.87 15.47 13.32
C PHE A 161 13.55 15.84 12.62
N HIS A 162 13.28 15.29 11.42
CA HIS A 162 12.00 15.50 10.73
C HIS A 162 10.81 15.01 11.55
N VAL A 163 11.01 14.00 12.41
CA VAL A 163 9.98 13.47 13.32
C VAL A 163 9.42 14.58 14.22
N ARG A 164 10.27 15.52 14.69
CA ARG A 164 9.82 16.63 15.55
C ARG A 164 8.86 17.56 14.81
N GLY A 165 9.20 17.92 13.57
CA GLY A 165 8.33 18.74 12.71
C GLY A 165 7.03 18.03 12.35
N PHE A 166 7.09 16.71 12.12
CA PHE A 166 5.91 15.89 11.89
C PHE A 166 5.00 15.83 13.12
N ILE A 167 5.54 15.61 14.32
CA ILE A 167 4.78 15.60 15.58
C ILE A 167 4.11 16.96 15.80
N SER A 168 4.81 18.07 15.57
CA SER A 168 4.23 19.42 15.63
C SER A 168 3.04 19.56 14.67
N GLN A 169 3.20 19.09 13.42
CA GLN A 169 2.13 19.09 12.42
C GLN A 169 0.94 18.21 12.76
N VAL A 170 1.15 17.09 13.44
CA VAL A 170 0.07 16.23 13.96
C VAL A 170 -0.64 16.92 15.11
N ARG A 171 0.09 17.48 16.07
CA ARG A 171 -0.50 18.20 17.22
C ARG A 171 -1.41 19.35 16.78
N LEU A 172 -1.07 20.04 15.69
CA LEU A 172 -1.92 21.11 15.12
C LEU A 172 -3.24 20.60 14.52
N GLN A 173 -3.37 19.31 14.22
CA GLN A 173 -4.61 18.71 13.69
C GLN A 173 -5.46 18.04 14.76
N ILE A 174 -4.91 17.79 15.95
CA ILE A 174 -5.65 17.23 17.07
C ILE A 174 -6.64 18.30 17.56
N ASP A 175 -7.90 17.91 17.71
CA ASP A 175 -8.93 18.79 18.28
C ASP A 175 -8.50 19.23 19.69
N PRO A 176 -8.43 20.56 19.97
CA PRO A 176 -7.97 21.08 21.25
C PRO A 176 -8.81 20.64 22.45
N LYS A 177 -10.03 20.12 22.23
CA LYS A 177 -10.93 19.65 23.30
C LYS A 177 -10.68 18.20 23.71
N ILE A 178 -9.75 17.49 23.05
CA ILE A 178 -9.51 16.08 23.29
C ILE A 178 -8.83 15.87 24.63
N LYS A 179 -9.43 14.99 25.44
CA LYS A 179 -8.81 14.45 26.65
C LYS A 179 -7.86 13.31 26.28
N THR A 180 -6.75 13.16 27.00
CA THR A 180 -5.82 12.03 26.84
C THR A 180 -6.52 10.67 26.96
N ILE A 181 -7.58 10.60 27.76
CA ILE A 181 -8.42 9.40 27.92
C ILE A 181 -9.05 8.98 26.58
N GLU A 182 -9.50 9.90 25.73
CA GLU A 182 -10.09 9.55 24.42
C GLU A 182 -9.06 8.89 23.49
N ILE A 183 -7.81 9.36 23.53
CA ILE A 183 -6.71 8.74 22.76
C ILE A 183 -6.45 7.32 23.27
N ILE A 184 -6.40 7.14 24.59
CA ILE A 184 -6.18 5.83 25.22
C ILE A 184 -7.35 4.89 24.90
N CYS A 185 -8.60 5.34 25.03
CA CYS A 185 -9.78 4.55 24.68
C CYS A 185 -9.78 4.16 23.20
N TRP A 186 -9.47 5.09 22.30
CA TRP A 186 -9.35 4.78 20.88
C TRP A 186 -8.27 3.74 20.60
N ALA A 187 -7.08 3.90 21.17
CA ALA A 187 -5.98 2.96 21.00
C ALA A 187 -6.32 1.57 21.58
N ALA A 188 -6.96 1.53 22.74
CA ALA A 188 -7.41 0.29 23.37
C ALA A 188 -8.44 -0.45 22.51
N ILE A 189 -9.44 0.27 21.96
CA ILE A 189 -10.43 -0.31 21.05
C ILE A 189 -9.74 -0.82 19.78
N LEU A 190 -8.83 -0.05 19.18
CA LEU A 190 -8.11 -0.46 17.98
C LEU A 190 -7.28 -1.73 18.22
N ILE A 191 -6.54 -1.79 19.32
CA ILE A 191 -5.73 -2.96 19.71
C ILE A 191 -6.63 -4.17 20.00
N LEU A 192 -7.75 -3.97 20.70
CA LEU A 192 -8.71 -5.02 20.99
C LEU A 192 -9.28 -5.61 19.69
N LEU A 193 -9.77 -4.77 18.78
CA LEU A 193 -10.32 -5.23 17.50
C LEU A 193 -9.27 -5.95 16.65
N LEU A 194 -8.03 -5.45 16.62
CA LEU A 194 -6.94 -6.12 15.93
C LEU A 194 -6.58 -7.45 16.58
N GLY A 195 -6.56 -7.52 17.91
CA GLY A 195 -6.32 -8.76 18.66
C GLY A 195 -7.40 -9.82 18.39
N LEU A 196 -8.67 -9.41 18.40
CA LEU A 196 -9.80 -10.28 18.07
C LEU A 196 -9.75 -10.77 16.62
N LEU A 197 -9.42 -9.89 15.67
CA LEU A 197 -9.32 -10.24 14.24
C LEU A 197 -8.11 -11.14 13.94
N LEU A 198 -7.00 -10.97 14.67
CA LEU A 198 -5.77 -11.75 14.49
C LEU A 198 -5.77 -13.06 15.29
N MET A 199 -6.79 -13.29 16.12
CA MET A 199 -6.96 -14.53 16.86
C MET A 199 -7.32 -15.66 15.89
N PRO A 200 -6.66 -16.83 15.98
CA PRO A 200 -6.99 -17.96 15.10
C PRO A 200 -8.42 -18.46 15.36
N LEU A 201 -9.12 -18.82 14.28
CA LEU A 201 -10.44 -19.40 14.35
C LEU A 201 -10.40 -20.80 14.99
N ASN A 202 -11.18 -20.98 16.05
CA ASN A 202 -11.50 -22.25 16.72
C ASN A 202 -13.02 -22.53 16.68
N ASP A 203 -13.46 -23.71 17.11
CA ASP A 203 -14.90 -24.09 17.15
C ASP A 203 -15.77 -23.20 18.07
N THR A 204 -15.15 -22.40 18.95
CA THR A 204 -15.80 -21.43 19.84
C THR A 204 -15.63 -19.98 19.38
N SER A 205 -15.25 -19.77 18.10
CA SER A 205 -15.01 -18.42 17.57
C SER A 205 -16.28 -17.57 17.61
N THR A 206 -16.13 -16.36 18.11
CA THR A 206 -17.22 -15.38 18.12
C THR A 206 -17.31 -14.67 16.77
N ILE A 207 -18.44 -14.03 16.49
CA ILE A 207 -18.60 -13.18 15.30
C ILE A 207 -17.50 -12.10 15.18
N PHE A 208 -16.91 -11.68 16.31
CA PHE A 208 -15.82 -10.71 16.37
C PHE A 208 -14.44 -11.26 15.96
N SER A 209 -14.32 -12.57 15.77
CA SER A 209 -13.10 -13.22 15.26
C SER A 209 -13.09 -13.33 13.73
N THR A 210 -14.16 -12.86 13.07
CA THR A 210 -14.40 -13.06 11.63
C THR A 210 -14.30 -11.73 10.85
N ASN A 211 -14.58 -11.79 9.54
CA ASN A 211 -14.61 -10.63 8.64
C ASN A 211 -15.46 -9.45 9.13
N TYR A 212 -16.47 -9.67 10.00
CA TYR A 212 -17.29 -8.58 10.54
C TYR A 212 -16.49 -7.55 11.33
N THR A 213 -15.39 -7.96 11.97
CA THR A 213 -14.50 -7.05 12.71
C THR A 213 -13.74 -6.10 11.78
N LEU A 214 -13.53 -6.49 10.52
CA LEU A 214 -12.96 -5.61 9.50
C LEU A 214 -13.91 -4.42 9.19
N SER A 215 -15.22 -4.66 9.20
CA SER A 215 -16.23 -3.60 9.08
C SER A 215 -16.26 -2.67 10.28
N LEU A 216 -16.01 -3.18 11.50
CA LEU A 216 -15.93 -2.36 12.73
C LEU A 216 -14.64 -1.53 12.81
N LEU A 217 -13.57 -1.98 12.15
CA LEU A 217 -12.31 -1.23 12.05
C LEU A 217 -12.52 0.12 11.34
N MET A 218 -13.40 0.18 10.34
CA MET A 218 -13.67 1.38 9.56
C MET A 218 -14.22 2.55 10.40
N PRO A 219 -15.32 2.40 11.17
CA PRO A 219 -15.79 3.42 12.11
C PRO A 219 -14.74 3.87 13.12
N VAL A 220 -13.93 2.95 13.66
CA VAL A 220 -12.89 3.27 14.64
C VAL A 220 -11.80 4.14 14.01
N MET A 221 -11.37 3.81 12.79
CA MET A 221 -10.40 4.62 12.06
C MET A 221 -10.98 5.97 11.63
N LEU A 222 -12.26 6.03 11.26
CA LEU A 222 -12.95 7.27 10.92
C LEU A 222 -13.09 8.20 12.14
N TRP A 223 -13.48 7.65 13.30
CA TRP A 223 -13.52 8.38 14.56
C TRP A 223 -12.14 8.96 14.90
N GLY A 224 -11.09 8.15 14.77
CA GLY A 224 -9.71 8.61 14.92
C GLY A 224 -9.35 9.72 13.94
N ALA A 225 -9.82 9.66 12.69
CA ALA A 225 -9.47 10.64 11.66
C ALA A 225 -10.14 11.99 11.91
N MET A 226 -11.38 11.97 12.39
CA MET A 226 -12.14 13.15 12.78
C MET A 226 -11.55 13.85 14.01
N ARG A 227 -11.00 13.10 14.98
CA ARG A 227 -10.51 13.64 16.25
C ARG A 227 -9.02 13.98 16.24
N PHE A 228 -8.18 13.06 15.77
CA PHE A 228 -6.71 13.20 15.81
C PHE A 228 -6.12 13.76 14.52
N GLY A 229 -6.94 13.85 13.48
CA GLY A 229 -6.54 14.33 12.16
C GLY A 229 -6.03 13.23 11.24
N TYR A 230 -6.17 13.46 9.94
CA TYR A 230 -5.87 12.47 8.91
C TYR A 230 -4.37 12.13 8.79
N ARG A 231 -3.44 13.01 9.15
CA ARG A 231 -1.99 12.74 9.02
C ARG A 231 -1.54 11.65 9.98
N PHE A 232 -2.06 11.70 11.21
CA PHE A 232 -1.79 10.68 12.22
C PHE A 232 -2.42 9.34 11.81
N ILE A 233 -3.70 9.37 11.45
CA ILE A 233 -4.44 8.16 11.08
C ILE A 233 -3.92 7.51 9.82
N SER A 234 -3.54 8.27 8.79
CA SER A 234 -2.95 7.71 7.57
C SER A 234 -1.65 6.94 7.84
N LEU A 235 -0.84 7.38 8.82
CA LEU A 235 0.36 6.65 9.22
C LEU A 235 0.06 5.37 9.99
N ILE A 236 -0.98 5.34 10.83
CA ILE A 236 -1.39 4.15 11.58
C ILE A 236 -2.14 3.16 10.68
N TRP A 237 -2.94 3.66 9.76
CA TRP A 237 -3.76 2.84 8.87
C TRP A 237 -2.94 1.93 7.97
N THR A 238 -1.79 2.40 7.49
CA THR A 238 -0.92 1.61 6.61
C THR A 238 -0.38 0.34 7.27
N PRO A 239 0.29 0.37 8.45
CA PRO A 239 0.73 -0.85 9.13
C PRO A 239 -0.43 -1.73 9.58
N VAL A 240 -1.57 -1.13 9.96
CA VAL A 240 -2.81 -1.89 10.26
C VAL A 240 -3.26 -2.69 9.04
N LEU A 241 -3.37 -2.06 7.86
CA LEU A 241 -3.72 -2.76 6.62
C LEU A 241 -2.69 -3.83 6.25
N ILE A 242 -1.39 -3.53 6.39
CA ILE A 242 -0.33 -4.52 6.12
C ILE A 242 -0.52 -5.75 7.02
N ALA A 243 -0.75 -5.56 8.33
CA ALA A 243 -0.96 -6.65 9.28
C ALA A 243 -2.24 -7.44 8.97
N VAL A 244 -3.37 -6.74 8.78
CA VAL A 244 -4.66 -7.35 8.46
C VAL A 244 -4.55 -8.18 7.17
N ILE A 245 -3.97 -7.64 6.10
CA ILE A 245 -3.83 -8.36 4.83
C ILE A 245 -2.82 -9.50 4.94
N HIS A 246 -1.73 -9.32 5.69
CA HIS A 246 -0.75 -10.38 5.90
C HIS A 246 -1.36 -11.59 6.61
N PHE A 247 -2.14 -11.36 7.66
CA PHE A 247 -2.79 -12.40 8.46
C PHE A 247 -4.21 -12.75 7.97
N HIS A 248 -4.51 -12.49 6.70
CA HIS A 248 -5.84 -12.71 6.12
C HIS A 248 -6.38 -14.13 6.32
N TYR A 249 -5.50 -15.13 6.30
CA TYR A 249 -5.81 -16.55 6.50
C TYR A 249 -6.35 -16.89 7.89
N ARG A 250 -6.23 -15.98 8.87
CA ARG A 250 -6.70 -16.23 10.25
C ARG A 250 -8.19 -15.96 10.41
N TYR A 251 -8.78 -15.11 9.57
CA TYR A 251 -10.17 -14.66 9.72
C TYR A 251 -11.01 -14.84 8.43
N LEU A 252 -10.38 -15.13 7.29
CA LEU A 252 -11.05 -15.60 6.07
C LEU A 252 -11.00 -17.14 6.02
N PRO A 253 -12.16 -17.83 5.96
CA PRO A 253 -12.17 -19.28 5.84
C PRO A 253 -11.64 -19.71 4.45
N VAL A 254 -10.84 -20.78 4.42
CA VAL A 254 -10.21 -21.33 3.21
C VAL A 254 -11.25 -21.94 2.24
N TYR A 255 -12.41 -22.33 2.78
CA TYR A 255 -13.56 -22.79 2.01
C TYR A 255 -14.79 -22.00 2.45
N PRO A 256 -15.64 -21.52 1.51
CA PRO A 256 -16.98 -21.13 1.88
C PRO A 256 -17.72 -22.42 2.25
N SER A 257 -17.69 -22.78 3.52
CA SER A 257 -18.57 -23.83 4.06
C SER A 257 -20.00 -23.30 4.01
N TYR A 258 -20.60 -23.33 2.82
CA TYR A 258 -22.04 -23.37 2.69
C TYR A 258 -22.46 -24.78 3.09
N ASN A 259 -22.65 -24.98 4.39
CA ASN A 259 -23.58 -25.99 4.88
C ASN A 259 -24.92 -25.31 5.12
#